data_AF-A0A2D6R086-F1
#
_entry.id   AF-A0A2D6R086-F1
#
_cell.length_a   1.000
_cell.length_b   1.000
_cell.length_c   1.000
_cell.angle_alpha   90.00
_cell.angle_beta   90.00
_cell.angle_gamma   90.00
#
_symmetry.space_group_name_H-M   'P 1'
#
loop_
_entity.id
_entity.type
_entity.pdbx_description
1 polymer ?
#
loop_
_entity_poly.entity_id
_entity_poly.type
_entity_poly.pdbx_seq_one_letter_code
_entity_poly.pdbx_strand_id
1 'polypeptide(L)'
;MRERAILALLSEKTLGAAAGKCGVNEKTLRRWLAGDEAFKKAYTEARQATFEAGMGRIQALTVRAVETFEELLDDKKHPNVRLGAARTVAEIGIHQHDAETILRKLEEIEAAQQR
;
A
#
# COMPACT_ATOMS: atom_id res chain seq x y z
N MET A 1 -3.23 -11.56 -26.04
CA MET A 1 -2.08 -10.63 -26.15
C MET A 1 -2.20 -9.45 -25.19
N ARG A 2 -3.34 -8.75 -25.13
CA ARG A 2 -3.51 -7.58 -24.25
C ARG A 2 -3.38 -7.89 -22.75
N GLU A 3 -3.94 -8.98 -22.27
CA GLU A 3 -3.80 -9.39 -20.87
C GLU A 3 -2.34 -9.71 -20.50
N ARG A 4 -1.62 -10.43 -21.37
CA ARG A 4 -0.16 -10.64 -21.22
C ARG A 4 0.63 -9.34 -21.20
N ALA A 5 0.22 -8.35 -21.98
CA ALA A 5 0.83 -7.02 -21.97
C ALA A 5 0.57 -6.28 -20.65
N ILE A 6 -0.64 -6.36 -20.09
CA ILE A 6 -0.98 -5.80 -18.78
C ILE A 6 -0.11 -6.44 -17.68
N LEU A 7 -0.03 -7.78 -17.65
CA LEU A 7 0.82 -8.48 -16.68
C LEU A 7 2.30 -8.11 -16.84
N ALA A 8 2.79 -8.00 -18.08
CA ALA A 8 4.16 -7.59 -18.34
C ALA A 8 4.43 -6.16 -17.84
N LEU A 9 3.50 -5.21 -18.11
CA LEU A 9 3.59 -3.83 -17.64
C LEU A 9 3.57 -3.71 -16.10
N LEU A 10 2.84 -4.60 -15.42
CA LEU A 10 2.82 -4.62 -13.95
C LEU A 10 4.10 -5.21 -13.34
N SER A 11 4.74 -6.15 -14.04
CA SER A 11 5.89 -6.88 -13.51
C SER A 11 7.26 -6.27 -13.86
N GLU A 12 7.34 -5.46 -14.92
CA GLU A 12 8.60 -4.94 -15.45
C GLU A 12 8.80 -3.46 -15.17
N LYS A 13 10.05 -3.04 -14.92
CA LYS A 13 10.39 -1.65 -14.59
C LYS A 13 10.38 -0.70 -15.79
N THR A 14 10.44 -1.22 -17.01
CA THR A 14 10.53 -0.43 -18.24
C THR A 14 9.59 -0.94 -19.32
N LEU A 15 9.17 -0.03 -20.20
CA LEU A 15 8.27 -0.36 -21.32
C LEU A 15 8.91 -1.34 -22.31
N GLY A 16 10.22 -1.23 -22.53
CA GLY A 16 10.98 -2.14 -23.39
C GLY A 16 11.04 -3.56 -22.82
N ALA A 17 11.27 -3.72 -21.51
CA ALA A 17 11.24 -5.03 -20.84
C ALA A 17 9.84 -5.65 -20.88
N ALA A 18 8.79 -4.85 -20.62
CA ALA A 18 7.41 -5.29 -20.74
C ALA A 18 7.08 -5.74 -22.17
N ALA A 19 7.53 -4.97 -23.18
CA ALA A 19 7.34 -5.27 -24.59
C ALA A 19 8.00 -6.61 -24.97
N GLY A 20 9.26 -6.82 -24.57
CA GLY A 20 9.96 -8.09 -24.78
C GLY A 20 9.24 -9.27 -24.11
N LYS A 21 8.79 -9.09 -22.87
CA LYS A 21 8.10 -10.14 -22.09
C LYS A 21 6.75 -10.54 -22.67
N CYS A 22 5.97 -9.59 -23.19
CA CYS A 22 4.67 -9.89 -23.81
C CYS A 22 4.74 -10.15 -25.32
N GLY A 23 5.92 -10.02 -25.94
CA GLY A 23 6.17 -10.35 -27.34
C GLY A 23 5.62 -9.33 -28.33
N VAL A 24 5.63 -8.04 -27.98
CA VAL A 24 5.21 -6.93 -28.87
C VAL A 24 6.29 -5.87 -28.99
N ASN A 25 6.17 -4.97 -29.97
CA ASN A 25 7.05 -3.82 -30.07
C ASN A 25 6.71 -2.77 -29.00
N GLU A 26 7.71 -2.10 -28.42
CA GLU A 26 7.50 -1.00 -27.47
C GLU A 26 6.57 0.10 -28.03
N LYS A 27 6.67 0.41 -29.33
CA LYS A 27 5.77 1.36 -30.01
C LYS A 27 4.30 0.93 -29.92
N THR A 28 4.02 -0.38 -29.94
CA THR A 28 2.67 -0.92 -29.81
C THR A 28 2.12 -0.70 -28.40
N LEU A 29 2.92 -0.98 -27.35
CA LEU A 29 2.51 -0.69 -25.97
C LEU A 29 2.30 0.81 -25.75
N ARG A 30 3.21 1.66 -26.26
CA ARG A 30 3.08 3.12 -26.14
C ARG A 30 1.79 3.62 -26.81
N ARG A 31 1.44 3.08 -27.99
CA ARG A 31 0.18 3.42 -28.68
C ARG A 31 -1.04 3.01 -27.86
N TRP A 32 -1.06 1.79 -27.31
CA TRP A 32 -2.19 1.35 -26.47
C TRP A 32 -2.31 2.19 -25.19
N LEU A 33 -1.21 2.48 -24.53
CA LEU A 33 -1.20 3.34 -23.34
C LEU A 33 -1.57 4.80 -23.63
N ALA A 34 -1.48 5.28 -24.87
CA ALA A 34 -1.77 6.67 -25.21
C ALA A 34 -3.16 6.86 -25.85
N GLY A 35 -3.61 5.93 -26.69
CA GLY A 35 -4.80 6.12 -27.53
C GLY A 35 -5.88 5.05 -27.38
N ASP A 36 -5.72 4.08 -26.48
CA ASP A 36 -6.69 3.02 -26.27
C ASP A 36 -7.24 3.08 -24.84
N GLU A 37 -8.42 3.69 -24.68
CA GLU A 37 -9.04 3.91 -23.38
C GLU A 37 -9.41 2.61 -22.66
N ALA A 38 -9.84 1.59 -23.39
CA ALA A 38 -10.16 0.29 -22.81
C ALA A 38 -8.90 -0.39 -22.22
N PHE A 39 -7.79 -0.30 -22.94
CA PHE A 39 -6.51 -0.84 -22.45
C PHE A 39 -5.95 -0.05 -21.25
N LYS A 40 -6.01 1.28 -21.30
CA LYS A 40 -5.61 2.14 -20.18
C LYS A 40 -6.42 1.81 -18.92
N LYS A 41 -7.74 1.72 -19.05
CA LYS A 41 -8.63 1.38 -17.94
C LYS A 41 -8.28 0.03 -17.34
N ALA A 42 -8.16 -1.02 -18.16
CA ALA A 42 -7.82 -2.36 -17.69
C ALA A 42 -6.43 -2.42 -17.03
N TYR A 43 -5.44 -1.68 -17.55
CA TYR A 43 -4.13 -1.59 -16.92
C TYR A 43 -4.18 -0.88 -15.56
N THR A 44 -4.90 0.25 -15.47
CA THR A 44 -5.07 1.01 -14.22
C THR A 44 -5.79 0.18 -13.16
N GLU A 45 -6.88 -0.51 -13.53
CA GLU A 45 -7.61 -1.41 -12.63
C GLU A 45 -6.72 -2.55 -12.12
N ALA A 46 -5.96 -3.20 -13.01
CA ALA A 46 -5.06 -4.27 -12.61
C ALA A 46 -3.91 -3.76 -11.72
N ARG A 47 -3.41 -2.55 -11.97
CA ARG A 47 -2.41 -1.89 -11.13
C ARG A 47 -2.96 -1.58 -9.75
N GLN A 48 -4.18 -1.06 -9.69
CA GLN A 48 -4.88 -0.77 -8.44
C GLN A 48 -5.10 -2.04 -7.62
N ALA A 49 -5.64 -3.10 -8.25
CA ALA A 49 -5.85 -4.39 -7.58
C ALA A 49 -4.52 -5.00 -7.05
N THR A 50 -3.42 -4.85 -7.80
CA THR A 50 -2.10 -5.32 -7.37
C THR A 50 -1.61 -4.54 -6.15
N PHE A 51 -1.81 -3.21 -6.15
CA PHE A 51 -1.45 -2.36 -5.03
C PHE A 51 -2.28 -2.70 -3.78
N GLU A 52 -3.60 -2.83 -3.92
CA GLU A 52 -4.51 -3.22 -2.83
C GLU A 52 -4.13 -4.58 -2.23
N ALA A 53 -3.83 -5.57 -3.08
CA ALA A 53 -3.34 -6.88 -2.62
C ALA A 53 -2.00 -6.77 -1.86
N GLY A 54 -1.10 -5.89 -2.30
CA GLY A 54 0.14 -5.58 -1.60
C GLY A 54 -0.11 -4.94 -0.23
N MET A 55 -1.00 -3.96 -0.17
CA MET A 55 -1.39 -3.28 1.07
C MET A 55 -2.07 -4.24 2.06
N GLY A 56 -2.92 -5.15 1.59
CA GLY A 56 -3.51 -6.18 2.44
C GLY A 56 -2.45 -7.08 3.10
N ARG A 57 -1.36 -7.42 2.39
CA ARG A 57 -0.23 -8.15 2.98
C ARG A 57 0.52 -7.33 4.02
N ILE A 58 0.70 -6.03 3.79
CA ILE A 58 1.32 -5.13 4.77
C ILE A 58 0.46 -5.06 6.04
N GLN A 59 -0.85 -4.88 5.90
CA GLN A 59 -1.78 -4.86 7.04
C GLN A 59 -1.71 -6.16 7.85
N ALA A 60 -1.66 -7.31 7.19
CA ALA A 60 -1.49 -8.60 7.86
C ALA A 60 -0.14 -8.72 8.61
N LEU A 61 0.94 -8.16 8.06
CA LEU A 61 2.23 -8.10 8.76
C LEU A 61 2.19 -7.15 9.96
N THR A 62 1.44 -6.06 9.87
CA THR A 62 1.22 -5.15 11.01
C THR A 62 0.50 -5.87 12.16
N VAL A 63 -0.55 -6.65 11.87
CA VAL A 63 -1.23 -7.47 12.90
C VAL A 63 -0.24 -8.42 13.58
N ARG A 64 0.55 -9.15 12.80
CA ARG A 64 1.59 -10.05 13.33
C ARG A 64 2.64 -9.32 14.17
N ALA A 65 3.01 -8.09 13.81
CA ALA A 65 3.95 -7.29 14.58
C ALA A 65 3.37 -6.90 15.95
N VAL A 66 2.07 -6.59 16.01
CA VAL A 66 1.37 -6.32 17.26
C VAL A 66 1.33 -7.56 18.16
N GLU A 67 1.03 -8.74 17.60
CA GLU A 67 1.09 -10.02 18.33
C GLU A 67 2.49 -10.26 18.91
N THR A 68 3.55 -10.01 18.13
CA THR A 68 4.93 -10.08 18.64
C THR A 68 5.18 -9.09 19.77
N PHE A 69 4.65 -7.86 19.71
CA PHE A 69 4.80 -6.93 20.83
C PHE A 69 4.09 -7.42 22.09
N GLU A 70 2.91 -8.04 21.97
CA GLU A 70 2.19 -8.65 23.09
C GLU A 70 3.04 -9.76 23.75
N GLU A 71 3.60 -10.67 22.95
CA GLU A 71 4.50 -11.72 23.46
C GLU A 71 5.74 -11.14 24.18
N LEU A 72 6.34 -10.09 23.62
CA LEU A 72 7.52 -9.42 24.20
C LEU A 72 7.18 -8.64 25.48
N LEU A 73 5.94 -8.17 25.62
CA LEU A 73 5.45 -7.51 26.83
C LEU A 73 5.31 -8.51 27.99
N ASP A 74 4.91 -9.74 27.69
CA ASP A 74 4.76 -10.80 28.69
C ASP A 74 6.09 -11.48 29.07
N ASP A 75 7.10 -11.42 28.20
CA ASP A 75 8.42 -12.02 28.48
C ASP A 75 9.15 -11.28 29.62
N LYS A 76 9.33 -11.98 30.75
CA LYS A 76 10.03 -11.47 31.93
C LYS A 76 11.54 -11.70 31.89
N LYS A 77 12.04 -12.51 30.95
CA LYS A 77 13.45 -12.93 30.88
C LYS A 77 14.37 -11.80 30.41
N HIS A 78 13.87 -10.91 29.56
CA HIS A 78 14.66 -9.86 28.93
C HIS A 78 14.08 -8.46 29.19
N PRO A 79 14.34 -7.86 30.37
CA PRO A 79 13.73 -6.58 30.79
C PRO A 79 13.91 -5.43 29.80
N ASN A 80 15.08 -5.32 29.16
CA ASN A 80 15.36 -4.27 28.18
C ASN A 80 14.57 -4.45 26.88
N VAL A 81 14.37 -5.70 26.43
CA VAL A 81 13.56 -6.00 25.24
C VAL A 81 12.10 -5.66 25.51
N ARG A 82 11.60 -6.06 26.69
CA ARG A 82 10.25 -5.72 27.15
C ARG A 82 10.03 -4.21 27.26
N LEU A 83 10.99 -3.46 27.82
CA LEU A 83 10.92 -2.01 27.88
C LEU A 83 10.86 -1.39 26.47
N GLY A 84 11.65 -1.91 25.54
CA GLY A 84 11.61 -1.51 24.13
C GLY A 84 10.23 -1.72 23.50
N ALA A 85 9.66 -2.92 23.65
CA ALA A 85 8.31 -3.25 23.17
C ALA A 85 7.24 -2.33 23.79
N ALA A 86 7.29 -2.12 25.11
CA ALA A 86 6.37 -1.22 25.82
C ALA A 86 6.44 0.22 25.31
N ARG A 87 7.65 0.73 25.07
CA ARG A 87 7.85 2.08 24.51
C ARG A 87 7.25 2.18 23.11
N THR A 88 7.52 1.21 22.23
CA THR A 88 6.98 1.21 20.88
C THR A 88 5.45 1.13 20.85
N VAL A 89 4.84 0.28 21.67
CA VAL A 89 3.37 0.20 21.77
C VAL A 89 2.77 1.52 22.26
N ALA A 90 3.36 2.13 23.29
CA ALA A 90 2.90 3.44 23.79
C ALA A 90 3.02 4.55 22.73
N GLU A 91 4.12 4.59 21.98
CA GLU A 91 4.31 5.56 20.89
C GLU A 91 3.26 5.38 19.79
N ILE A 92 2.98 4.14 19.36
CA ILE A 92 1.94 3.85 18.37
C ILE A 92 0.57 4.33 18.85
N GLY A 93 0.21 4.06 20.11
CA GLY A 93 -1.07 4.48 20.69
C GLY A 93 -1.25 6.00 20.76
N ILE A 94 -0.20 6.74 21.15
CA ILE A 94 -0.22 8.21 21.17
C ILE A 94 -0.41 8.76 19.76
N HIS A 95 0.34 8.26 18.78
CA HIS A 95 0.24 8.71 17.39
C HIS A 95 -1.14 8.44 16.78
N GLN A 96 -1.78 7.31 17.10
CA GLN A 96 -3.16 7.04 16.69
C GLN A 96 -4.14 8.05 17.29
N HIS A 97 -4.05 8.32 18.59
CA HIS A 97 -4.93 9.27 19.26
C HIS A 97 -4.79 10.70 18.70
N ASP A 98 -3.56 11.13 18.41
CA ASP A 98 -3.28 12.42 17.79
C ASP A 98 -3.88 12.51 16.39
N ALA A 99 -3.71 11.47 15.56
CA ALA A 99 -4.26 11.42 14.21
C ALA A 99 -5.81 11.51 14.21
N GLU A 100 -6.47 10.73 15.06
CA GLU A 100 -7.93 10.78 15.23
C GLU A 100 -8.40 12.16 15.70
N THR A 101 -7.68 12.75 16.65
CA THR A 101 -8.00 14.09 17.16
C THR A 101 -7.84 15.16 16.09
N ILE A 102 -6.80 15.07 15.25
CA ILE A 102 -6.57 15.99 14.14
C ILE A 102 -7.67 15.87 13.09
N LEU A 103 -8.01 14.64 12.68
CA LEU A 103 -9.07 14.39 11.68
C LEU A 103 -10.42 14.91 12.17
N ARG A 104 -10.81 14.61 13.41
CA ARG A 104 -12.05 15.15 14.02
C ARG A 104 -12.09 16.68 13.99
N LYS A 105 -10.99 17.33 14.36
CA LYS A 105 -10.92 18.81 14.32
C LYS A 105 -11.02 19.36 12.91
N LEU A 106 -10.46 18.66 11.91
CA LEU A 106 -10.57 19.07 10.52
C LEU A 106 -12.03 18.99 10.04
N GLU A 107 -12.74 17.91 10.36
CA GLU A 107 -14.16 17.73 10.04
C GLU A 107 -15.03 18.83 10.69
N GLU A 108 -14.77 19.19 11.95
CA GLU A 108 -15.46 20.27 12.65
C GLU A 108 -15.26 21.63 11.96
N ILE A 109 -14.04 21.93 11.51
CA ILE A 109 -13.70 23.17 10.80
C ILE A 109 -14.39 23.20 9.44
N GLU A 110 -14.32 22.11 8.68
CA GLU A 110 -14.97 22.01 7.36
C GLU A 110 -16.49 22.20 7.48
N ALA A 111 -17.12 21.61 8.49
CA ALA A 111 -18.55 21.78 8.74
C ALA A 111 -18.92 23.21 9.15
N ALA A 112 -18.04 23.91 9.88
CA ALA A 112 -18.25 25.30 10.27
C ALA A 112 -18.06 26.28 9.10
N GLN A 113 -17.18 25.97 8.14
CA GLN A 113 -16.92 26.80 6.96
C GLN A 113 -17.95 26.60 5.83
N GLN A 114 -18.67 25.48 5.83
CA GLN A 114 -19.76 25.22 4.88
C GLN A 114 -21.11 25.84 5.30
N ARG A 115 -21.18 26.52 6.46
CA ARG A 115 -22.34 27.26 6.96
C ARG A 115 -22.18 28.76 6.74
#